data_AF-A0A3C0G9N4-F1
#
_entry.id   AF-A0A3C0G9N4-F1
#
_cell.length_a   1.000
_cell.length_b   1.000
_cell.length_c   1.000
_cell.angle_alpha   90.00
_cell.angle_beta   90.00
_cell.angle_gamma   90.00
#
_symmetry.space_group_name_H-M   'P 1'
#
loop_
_entity.id
_entity.type
_entity.pdbx_description
1 polymer ?
#
loop_
_entity_poly.entity_id
_entity_poly.type
_entity_poly.pdbx_seq_one_letter_code
_entity_poly.pdbx_strand_id
1 'polypeptide(L)'
;HESMYDKVKDAVVAAYQQLRIGNPLDENNHVGPLIDTDAVSHYKNALKKVVEEGGKLIVEGGVLDGEGYESGCYVKPAIAEASNDFEIVQHETFAPVLYLLKYSGDVENAIAIQNGVVQGLSSAIMTNNLREAERFLSAWGSDCGIANVNIGTSGAEIGGAFGGEKETGGGRESGSDAWKVYMRRQTNTINFTTELPLAQGIKFDL
;
A
#
# COMPACT_ATOMS: atom_id res chain seq x y z
N HIS A 1 8.32 0.20 -16.44
CA HIS A 1 9.15 -0.45 -17.47
C HIS A 1 9.93 0.62 -18.21
N GLU A 2 11.21 0.39 -18.51
CA GLU A 2 12.10 1.36 -19.16
C GLU A 2 11.55 1.95 -20.46
N SER A 3 10.89 1.12 -21.29
CA SER A 3 10.32 1.55 -22.58
C SER A 3 9.15 2.54 -22.47
N MET A 4 8.49 2.61 -21.31
CA MET A 4 7.35 3.49 -21.06
C MET A 4 7.65 4.56 -20.01
N TYR A 5 8.82 4.52 -19.40
CA TYR A 5 9.16 5.30 -18.21
C TYR A 5 9.03 6.80 -18.47
N ASP A 6 9.64 7.33 -19.52
CA ASP A 6 9.59 8.77 -19.79
C ASP A 6 8.18 9.23 -20.15
N LYS A 7 7.42 8.43 -20.93
CA LYS A 7 6.02 8.74 -21.25
C LYS A 7 5.13 8.80 -20.00
N VAL A 8 5.30 7.87 -19.07
CA VAL A 8 4.55 7.86 -17.80
C VAL A 8 4.99 9.02 -16.91
N LYS A 9 6.30 9.24 -16.78
CA LYS A 9 6.88 10.36 -16.02
C LYS A 9 6.29 11.69 -16.47
N ASP A 10 6.35 11.98 -17.77
CA ASP A 10 5.88 13.24 -18.33
C ASP A 10 4.37 13.43 -18.10
N ALA A 11 3.57 12.38 -18.27
CA ALA A 11 2.13 12.42 -18.04
C ALA A 11 1.78 12.68 -16.56
N VAL A 12 2.48 12.04 -15.62
CA VAL A 12 2.24 12.22 -14.18
C VAL A 12 2.71 13.61 -13.73
N VAL A 13 3.87 14.08 -14.20
CA VAL A 13 4.36 15.45 -13.93
C VAL A 13 3.35 16.49 -14.41
N ALA A 14 2.82 16.34 -15.63
CA ALA A 14 1.80 17.24 -16.17
C ALA A 14 0.47 17.19 -15.39
N ALA A 15 0.10 16.03 -14.83
CA ALA A 15 -1.07 15.91 -13.97
C ALA A 15 -0.88 16.62 -12.63
N TYR A 16 0.31 16.54 -12.02
CA TYR A 16 0.60 17.20 -10.74
C TYR A 16 0.51 18.73 -10.83
N GLN A 17 0.83 19.32 -11.99
CA GLN A 17 0.71 20.77 -12.22
C GLN A 17 -0.73 21.29 -12.21
N GLN A 18 -1.72 20.40 -12.32
CA GLN A 18 -3.15 20.75 -12.34
C GLN A 18 -3.79 20.72 -10.94
N LEU A 19 -3.06 20.23 -9.93
CA LEU A 19 -3.57 20.11 -8.56
C LEU A 19 -3.79 21.49 -7.94
N ARG A 20 -4.97 21.65 -7.33
CA ARG A 20 -5.32 22.82 -6.52
C ARG A 20 -5.23 22.45 -5.04
N ILE A 21 -4.48 23.23 -4.28
CA ILE A 21 -4.19 23.00 -2.86
C ILE A 21 -4.89 24.09 -2.06
N GLY A 22 -5.69 23.71 -1.07
CA GLY A 22 -6.45 24.69 -0.29
C GLY A 22 -7.38 24.08 0.74
N ASN A 23 -8.30 24.88 1.24
CA ASN A 23 -9.27 24.45 2.25
C ASN A 23 -10.04 23.21 1.75
N PRO A 24 -10.04 22.10 2.52
CA PRO A 24 -10.72 20.86 2.12
C PRO A 24 -12.25 20.96 2.08
N LEU A 25 -12.85 22.04 2.59
CA LEU A 25 -14.29 22.31 2.47
C LEU A 25 -14.66 22.92 1.10
N ASP A 26 -13.68 23.38 0.32
CA ASP A 26 -13.89 23.83 -1.06
C ASP A 26 -13.64 22.67 -2.02
N GLU A 27 -14.71 22.22 -2.68
CA GLU A 27 -14.71 21.11 -3.64
C GLU A 27 -13.84 21.35 -4.88
N ASN A 28 -13.40 22.59 -5.12
CA ASN A 28 -12.46 22.90 -6.19
C ASN A 28 -11.01 22.50 -5.85
N ASN A 29 -10.71 22.25 -4.57
CA ASN A 29 -9.39 21.82 -4.13
C ASN A 29 -9.28 20.30 -4.17
N HIS A 30 -8.12 19.83 -4.64
CA HIS A 30 -7.80 18.41 -4.75
C HIS A 30 -7.03 17.91 -3.53
N VAL A 31 -6.27 18.81 -2.88
CA VAL A 31 -5.32 18.46 -1.82
C VAL A 31 -5.51 19.42 -0.64
N GLY A 32 -5.80 18.84 0.53
CA GLY A 32 -5.87 19.55 1.81
C GLY A 32 -4.52 19.60 2.53
N PRO A 33 -4.49 20.04 3.80
CA PRO A 33 -3.26 20.06 4.59
C PRO A 33 -2.86 18.64 5.06
N LEU A 34 -1.59 18.48 5.40
CA LEU A 34 -1.14 17.41 6.30
C LEU A 34 -1.77 17.60 7.69
N ILE A 35 -1.73 16.55 8.51
CA ILE A 35 -2.40 16.55 9.81
C ILE A 35 -1.79 17.56 10.80
N ASP A 36 -0.46 17.71 10.81
CA ASP A 36 0.27 18.60 11.71
C ASP A 36 1.66 18.98 11.18
N THR A 37 2.39 19.79 11.95
CA THR A 37 3.74 20.26 11.61
C THR A 37 4.83 19.19 11.75
N ASP A 38 4.58 18.11 12.49
CA ASP A 38 5.52 16.99 12.60
C ASP A 38 5.48 16.16 11.31
N ALA A 39 4.29 15.91 10.76
CA ALA A 39 4.12 15.32 9.43
C ALA A 39 4.80 16.17 8.34
N VAL A 40 4.70 17.51 8.42
CA VAL A 40 5.43 18.43 7.52
C VAL A 40 6.94 18.30 7.67
N SER A 41 7.42 18.10 8.90
CA SER A 41 8.86 17.92 9.18
C SER A 41 9.37 16.59 8.62
N HIS A 42 8.60 15.50 8.76
CA HIS A 42 8.91 14.20 8.15
C HIS A 42 8.90 14.28 6.62
N TYR A 43 7.89 14.95 6.05
CA TYR A 43 7.82 15.23 4.61
C TYR A 43 9.07 15.96 4.10
N LYS A 44 9.48 17.05 4.77
CA LYS A 44 10.72 17.77 4.42
C LYS A 44 11.95 16.88 4.51
N ASN A 45 12.03 16.06 5.56
CA ASN A 45 13.14 15.13 5.74
C ASN A 45 13.21 14.10 4.61
N ALA A 46 12.08 13.56 4.16
CA ALA A 46 12.03 12.62 3.05
C ALA A 46 12.54 13.23 1.74
N LEU A 47 12.10 14.46 1.41
CA LEU A 47 12.59 15.16 0.22
C LEU A 47 14.08 15.46 0.27
N LYS A 48 14.60 15.80 1.45
CA LYS A 48 16.04 16.01 1.64
C LYS A 48 16.80 14.70 1.48
N LYS A 49 16.37 13.65 2.18
CA LYS A 49 17.03 12.33 2.21
C LYS A 49 17.06 11.68 0.83
N VAL A 50 15.99 11.77 0.04
CA VAL A 50 15.99 11.20 -1.32
C VAL A 50 17.02 11.87 -2.23
N VAL A 51 17.23 13.19 -2.08
CA VAL A 51 18.28 13.90 -2.82
C VAL A 51 19.68 13.53 -2.30
N GLU A 52 19.86 13.40 -0.98
CA GLU A 52 21.11 12.96 -0.38
C GLU A 52 21.52 11.54 -0.80
N GLU A 53 20.54 10.66 -1.02
CA GLU A 53 20.75 9.29 -1.52
C GLU A 53 20.98 9.21 -3.04
N GLY A 54 20.92 10.35 -3.74
CA GLY A 54 21.21 10.46 -5.17
C GLY A 54 19.97 10.48 -6.07
N GLY A 55 18.78 10.57 -5.49
CA GLY A 55 17.53 10.79 -6.21
C GLY A 55 17.40 12.21 -6.75
N LYS A 56 16.42 12.40 -7.64
CA LYS A 56 16.18 13.67 -8.32
C LYS A 56 14.71 14.07 -8.22
N LEU A 57 14.45 15.23 -7.62
CA LEU A 57 13.13 15.84 -7.64
C LEU A 57 12.79 16.28 -9.07
N ILE A 58 11.67 15.80 -9.59
CA ILE A 58 11.14 16.18 -10.92
C ILE A 58 9.85 16.99 -10.80
N VAL A 59 9.13 16.84 -9.69
CA VAL A 59 8.16 17.83 -9.21
C VAL A 59 8.64 18.26 -7.84
N GLU A 60 9.06 19.52 -7.76
CA GLU A 60 9.52 20.12 -6.51
C GLU A 60 8.39 20.13 -5.49
N GLY A 61 8.71 19.67 -4.29
CA GLY A 61 7.84 19.79 -3.14
C GLY A 61 7.88 21.18 -2.52
N GLY A 62 7.47 21.26 -1.27
CA GLY A 62 7.58 22.46 -0.44
C GLY A 62 6.35 22.72 0.40
N VAL A 63 6.52 23.57 1.41
CA VAL A 63 5.42 24.04 2.26
C VAL A 63 4.88 25.32 1.66
N LEU A 64 3.55 25.45 1.63
CA LEU A 64 2.88 26.67 1.23
C LEU A 64 2.88 27.66 2.40
N ASP A 65 3.03 28.94 2.07
CA ASP A 65 2.96 30.06 3.01
C ASP A 65 1.98 31.12 2.49
N GLY A 66 1.62 32.05 3.37
CA GLY A 66 0.69 33.14 3.07
C GLY A 66 -0.73 32.92 3.57
N GLU A 67 -1.63 33.78 3.11
CA GLU A 67 -3.04 33.80 3.51
C GLU A 67 -3.74 32.48 3.15
N GLY A 68 -4.39 31.85 4.12
CA GLY A 68 -5.05 30.55 4.00
C GLY A 68 -4.13 29.34 4.21
N TYR A 69 -2.83 29.55 4.44
CA TYR A 69 -1.84 28.50 4.70
C TYR A 69 -1.09 28.69 6.04
N GLU A 70 -1.65 29.48 6.96
CA GLU A 70 -1.02 29.88 8.23
C GLU A 70 -0.74 28.72 9.18
N SER A 71 -1.42 27.57 8.99
CA SER A 71 -1.17 26.36 9.78
C SER A 71 0.24 25.80 9.57
N GLY A 72 0.90 26.14 8.46
CA GLY A 72 2.17 25.53 8.06
C GLY A 72 2.04 24.06 7.63
N CYS A 73 0.82 23.52 7.54
CA CYS A 73 0.55 22.12 7.22
C CYS A 73 0.25 21.86 5.75
N TYR A 74 0.15 22.90 4.93
CA TYR A 74 -0.11 22.75 3.50
C TYR A 74 1.19 22.51 2.75
N VAL A 75 1.25 21.42 1.99
CA VAL A 75 2.43 21.03 1.21
C VAL A 75 2.08 20.80 -0.25
N LYS A 76 3.04 21.01 -1.14
CA LYS A 76 2.94 20.60 -2.55
C LYS A 76 3.28 19.10 -2.66
N PRO A 77 2.45 18.27 -3.30
CA PRO A 77 2.84 16.90 -3.62
C PRO A 77 4.15 16.89 -4.42
N ALA A 78 5.04 15.95 -4.10
CA ALA A 78 6.37 15.86 -4.70
C ALA A 78 6.55 14.55 -5.48
N ILE A 79 7.37 14.60 -6.52
CA ILE A 79 7.78 13.40 -7.27
C ILE A 79 9.30 13.38 -7.37
N ALA A 80 9.90 12.25 -7.02
CA ALA A 80 11.34 12.02 -7.18
C ALA A 80 11.61 10.79 -8.05
N GLU A 81 12.55 10.89 -8.99
CA GLU A 81 13.21 9.72 -9.56
C GLU A 81 14.16 9.15 -8.49
N ALA A 82 14.06 7.86 -8.21
CA ALA A 82 14.80 7.21 -7.13
C ALA A 82 15.18 5.77 -7.49
N SER A 83 16.05 5.17 -6.66
CA SER A 83 16.41 3.76 -6.75
C SER A 83 15.78 2.97 -5.59
N ASN A 84 15.52 1.68 -5.79
CA ASN A 84 14.88 0.85 -4.78
C ASN A 84 15.73 0.66 -3.53
N ASP A 85 17.05 0.67 -3.65
CA ASP A 85 17.99 0.48 -2.53
C ASP A 85 18.10 1.70 -1.60
N PHE A 86 17.46 2.82 -1.94
CA PHE A 86 17.42 4.01 -1.10
C PHE A 86 16.61 3.75 0.17
N GLU A 87 17.20 4.08 1.33
CA GLU A 87 16.56 3.86 2.63
C GLU A 87 15.23 4.59 2.71
N ILE A 88 15.15 5.81 2.15
CA ILE A 88 13.91 6.60 2.19
C ILE A 88 12.80 6.05 1.29
N VAL A 89 13.14 5.27 0.26
CA VAL A 89 12.15 4.58 -0.59
C VAL A 89 11.57 3.36 0.14
N GLN A 90 12.36 2.73 1.01
CA GLN A 90 11.91 1.62 1.86
C GLN A 90 11.10 2.09 3.08
N HIS A 91 11.24 3.36 3.46
CA HIS A 91 10.58 3.93 4.63
C HIS A 91 9.23 4.57 4.27
N GLU A 92 8.19 4.22 5.02
CA GLU A 92 6.88 4.89 4.89
C GLU A 92 6.95 6.29 5.50
N THR A 93 6.98 7.31 4.65
CA THR A 93 6.68 8.69 5.06
C THR A 93 5.22 8.97 4.75
N PHE A 94 4.41 9.20 5.79
CA PHE A 94 2.96 9.43 5.64
C PHE A 94 2.64 10.84 5.11
N ALA A 95 3.06 11.12 3.88
CA ALA A 95 3.00 12.41 3.20
C ALA A 95 2.94 12.22 1.66
N PRO A 96 2.54 13.23 0.86
CA PRO A 96 2.36 13.09 -0.58
C PRO A 96 3.70 13.12 -1.34
N VAL A 97 4.45 12.03 -1.27
CA VAL A 97 5.72 11.83 -2.01
C VAL A 97 5.59 10.59 -2.89
N LEU A 98 5.79 10.75 -4.20
CA LEU A 98 5.81 9.65 -5.15
C LEU A 98 7.25 9.39 -5.63
N TYR A 99 7.74 8.17 -5.41
CA TYR A 99 9.02 7.72 -5.97
C TYR A 99 8.79 7.00 -7.31
N LEU A 100 9.45 7.47 -8.37
CA LEU A 100 9.47 6.81 -9.68
C LEU A 100 10.71 5.94 -9.79
N LEU A 101 10.49 4.64 -9.86
CA LEU A 101 11.53 3.64 -10.04
C LEU A 101 11.44 3.06 -11.45
N LYS A 102 12.60 2.91 -12.10
CA LYS A 102 12.70 2.26 -13.41
C LYS A 102 13.03 0.78 -13.22
N TYR A 103 12.40 -0.07 -14.03
CA TYR A 103 12.76 -1.48 -14.15
C TYR A 103 12.85 -1.86 -15.63
N SER A 104 13.63 -2.89 -15.92
CA SER A 104 13.88 -3.42 -17.26
C SER A 104 13.65 -4.93 -17.29
N GLY A 105 13.42 -5.48 -18.48
CA GLY A 105 13.12 -6.91 -18.64
C GLY A 105 11.70 -7.27 -18.22
N ASP A 106 11.53 -8.50 -17.72
CA ASP A 106 10.21 -9.07 -17.46
C ASP A 106 9.54 -8.51 -16.19
N VAL A 107 8.25 -8.77 -16.04
CA VAL A 107 7.42 -8.27 -14.93
C VAL A 107 7.92 -8.74 -13.56
N GLU A 108 8.58 -9.90 -13.51
CA GLU A 108 9.20 -10.45 -12.31
C GLU A 108 10.21 -9.49 -11.68
N ASN A 109 10.94 -8.71 -12.50
CA ASN A 109 11.88 -7.72 -11.98
C ASN A 109 11.15 -6.58 -11.26
N ALA A 110 10.00 -6.15 -11.79
CA ALA A 110 9.16 -5.15 -11.13
C ALA A 110 8.52 -5.69 -9.84
N ILE A 111 8.08 -6.96 -9.86
CA ILE A 111 7.53 -7.64 -8.67
C ILE A 111 8.61 -7.75 -7.59
N ALA A 112 9.84 -8.10 -7.94
CA ALA A 112 10.95 -8.18 -6.99
C ALA A 112 11.26 -6.82 -6.35
N ILE A 113 11.21 -5.73 -7.13
CA ILE A 113 11.33 -4.36 -6.61
C ILE A 113 10.18 -4.04 -5.64
N GLN A 114 8.93 -4.28 -6.06
CA GLN A 114 7.72 -4.02 -5.27
C GLN A 114 7.68 -4.82 -3.96
N ASN A 115 8.12 -6.08 -3.99
CA ASN A 115 8.20 -6.96 -2.82
C ASN A 115 9.43 -6.66 -1.93
N GLY A 116 10.35 -5.78 -2.37
CA GLY A 116 11.60 -5.48 -1.67
C GLY A 116 11.44 -4.69 -0.37
N VAL A 117 10.29 -4.04 -0.18
CA VAL A 117 9.94 -3.29 1.02
C VAL A 117 9.41 -4.20 2.14
N VAL A 118 9.49 -3.72 3.39
CA VAL A 118 9.04 -4.47 4.58
C VAL A 118 7.52 -4.42 4.79
N GLN A 119 6.84 -3.46 4.18
CA GLN A 119 5.38 -3.30 4.20
C GLN A 119 4.71 -4.25 3.18
N GLY A 120 3.43 -4.53 3.37
CA GLY A 120 2.68 -5.49 2.54
C GLY A 120 1.18 -5.21 2.45
N LEU A 121 0.76 -3.94 2.40
CA LEU A 121 -0.68 -3.58 2.39
C LEU A 121 -1.34 -3.82 1.03
N SER A 122 -1.02 -2.99 0.04
CA SER A 122 -1.66 -3.00 -1.28
C SER A 122 -0.66 -2.77 -2.40
N SER A 123 -0.90 -3.42 -3.53
CA SER A 123 -0.12 -3.32 -4.75
C SER A 123 -1.03 -3.28 -5.98
N ALA A 124 -0.51 -2.75 -7.09
CA ALA A 124 -1.25 -2.70 -8.35
C ALA A 124 -0.34 -2.86 -9.57
N ILE A 125 -0.85 -3.53 -10.61
CA ILE A 125 -0.26 -3.57 -11.94
C ILE A 125 -1.20 -2.92 -12.96
N MET A 126 -0.64 -2.08 -13.84
CA MET A 126 -1.36 -1.49 -14.98
C MET A 126 -0.86 -2.16 -16.26
N THR A 127 -1.63 -3.12 -16.80
CA THR A 127 -1.24 -3.91 -17.98
C THR A 127 -2.45 -4.40 -18.77
N ASN A 128 -2.27 -4.51 -20.09
CA ASN A 128 -3.20 -5.22 -20.99
C ASN A 128 -2.74 -6.66 -21.29
N ASN A 129 -1.58 -7.07 -20.77
CA ASN A 129 -1.05 -8.41 -20.97
C ASN A 129 -1.60 -9.33 -19.88
N LEU A 130 -2.48 -10.25 -20.28
CA LEU A 130 -3.11 -11.22 -19.37
C LEU A 130 -2.09 -12.06 -18.59
N ARG A 131 -0.96 -12.42 -19.22
CA ARG A 131 0.06 -13.23 -18.54
C ARG A 131 0.76 -12.45 -17.43
N GLU A 132 1.00 -11.16 -17.62
CA GLU A 132 1.58 -10.29 -16.58
C GLU A 132 0.59 -10.06 -15.45
N ALA A 133 -0.69 -9.82 -15.78
CA ALA A 133 -1.75 -9.65 -14.79
C ALA A 133 -1.89 -10.90 -13.90
N GLU A 134 -2.00 -12.08 -14.48
CA GLU A 134 -2.11 -13.34 -13.74
C GLU A 134 -0.82 -13.68 -12.99
N ARG A 135 0.35 -13.37 -13.57
CA ARG A 135 1.64 -13.55 -12.88
C ARG A 135 1.72 -12.70 -11.62
N PHE A 136 1.29 -11.44 -11.70
CA PHE A 136 1.24 -10.51 -10.59
C PHE A 136 0.29 -10.96 -9.47
N LEU A 137 -0.84 -11.58 -9.81
CA LEU A 137 -1.81 -12.11 -8.83
C LEU A 137 -1.49 -13.52 -8.32
N SER A 138 -0.53 -14.21 -8.95
CA SER A 138 -0.17 -15.58 -8.59
C SER A 138 0.59 -15.67 -7.26
N ALA A 139 0.78 -16.89 -6.76
CA ALA A 139 1.57 -17.15 -5.54
C ALA A 139 3.06 -16.73 -5.61
N TRP A 140 3.57 -16.40 -6.80
CA TRP A 140 4.93 -15.87 -7.01
C TRP A 140 4.93 -14.38 -7.37
N GLY A 141 3.76 -13.74 -7.32
CA GLY A 141 3.53 -12.35 -7.69
C GLY A 141 3.70 -11.40 -6.52
N SER A 142 2.78 -10.45 -6.39
CA SER A 142 2.77 -9.52 -5.26
C SER A 142 2.60 -10.25 -3.94
N ASP A 143 3.31 -9.79 -2.91
CA ASP A 143 3.21 -10.29 -1.54
C ASP A 143 2.33 -9.42 -0.61
N CYS A 144 1.53 -8.52 -1.19
CA CYS A 144 0.60 -7.69 -0.43
C CYS A 144 -0.72 -8.41 -0.14
N GLY A 145 -1.44 -7.95 0.88
CA GLY A 145 -2.78 -8.46 1.20
C GLY A 145 -3.85 -8.08 0.18
N ILE A 146 -3.63 -6.99 -0.56
CA ILE A 146 -4.46 -6.52 -1.68
C ILE A 146 -3.59 -6.41 -2.93
N ALA A 147 -3.95 -7.10 -4.01
CA ALA A 147 -3.24 -7.03 -5.29
C ALA A 147 -4.23 -6.75 -6.43
N ASN A 148 -4.02 -5.65 -7.14
CA ASN A 148 -4.97 -5.10 -8.09
C ASN A 148 -4.46 -5.11 -9.54
N VAL A 149 -5.37 -5.21 -10.51
CA VAL A 149 -5.07 -5.09 -11.95
C VAL A 149 -5.89 -3.94 -12.53
N ASN A 150 -5.23 -2.98 -13.16
CA ASN A 150 -5.83 -1.82 -13.84
C ASN A 150 -6.68 -0.91 -12.92
N ILE A 151 -6.46 -0.98 -11.61
CA ILE A 151 -6.97 -0.04 -10.60
C ILE A 151 -5.87 0.21 -9.57
N GLY A 152 -5.81 1.42 -9.03
CA GLY A 152 -4.75 1.84 -8.09
C GLY A 152 -4.77 1.09 -6.75
N THR A 153 -3.82 1.43 -5.88
CA THR A 153 -3.65 0.80 -4.56
C THR A 153 -4.79 1.10 -3.57
N SER A 154 -5.60 2.12 -3.82
CA SER A 154 -6.83 2.38 -3.05
C SER A 154 -8.04 1.57 -3.51
N GLY A 155 -7.89 0.70 -4.52
CA GLY A 155 -8.96 -0.15 -5.04
C GLY A 155 -9.33 -1.24 -4.03
N ALA A 156 -10.24 -0.93 -3.11
CA ALA A 156 -10.83 -1.84 -2.14
C ALA A 156 -12.29 -1.45 -1.87
N GLU A 157 -13.10 -2.41 -1.43
CA GLU A 157 -14.52 -2.21 -1.16
C GLU A 157 -14.99 -2.99 0.08
N ILE A 158 -16.16 -2.61 0.61
CA ILE A 158 -16.70 -3.16 1.86
C ILE A 158 -16.80 -4.70 1.85
N GLY A 159 -17.10 -5.31 0.70
CA GLY A 159 -17.25 -6.76 0.58
C GLY A 159 -15.93 -7.54 0.70
N GLY A 160 -14.78 -6.89 0.46
CA GLY A 160 -13.46 -7.50 0.56
C GLY A 160 -12.90 -7.51 1.98
N ALA A 161 -12.04 -8.47 2.29
CA ALA A 161 -11.23 -8.43 3.50
C ALA A 161 -10.10 -7.39 3.32
N PHE A 162 -10.11 -6.34 4.14
CA PHE A 162 -9.12 -5.26 4.06
C PHE A 162 -7.98 -5.50 5.05
N GLY A 163 -6.73 -5.43 4.60
CA GLY A 163 -5.54 -5.55 5.44
C GLY A 163 -4.36 -6.09 4.63
N GLY A 164 -3.20 -6.16 5.27
CA GLY A 164 -1.93 -6.47 4.62
C GLY A 164 -1.10 -7.53 5.33
N GLU A 165 0.01 -7.89 4.70
CA GLU A 165 1.00 -8.87 5.16
C GLU A 165 2.27 -8.17 5.65
N LYS A 166 3.30 -8.97 6.01
CA LYS A 166 4.61 -8.48 6.48
C LYS A 166 4.47 -7.51 7.66
N GLU A 167 5.19 -6.40 7.67
CA GLU A 167 5.11 -5.40 8.75
C GLU A 167 3.79 -4.64 8.79
N THR A 168 2.91 -4.79 7.79
CA THR A 168 1.51 -4.32 7.90
C THR A 168 0.72 -5.11 8.96
N GLY A 169 1.16 -6.31 9.33
CA GLY A 169 0.73 -6.97 10.57
C GLY A 169 -0.26 -8.14 10.44
N GLY A 170 -0.71 -8.49 9.23
CA GLY A 170 -1.49 -9.72 8.97
C GLY A 170 -2.98 -9.66 9.31
N GLY A 171 -3.46 -8.58 9.92
CA GLY A 171 -4.87 -8.39 10.26
C GLY A 171 -5.77 -8.30 9.02
N ARG A 172 -7.08 -8.57 9.20
CA ARG A 172 -8.13 -8.34 8.19
C ARG A 172 -9.39 -7.77 8.82
N GLU A 173 -10.00 -6.82 8.12
CA GLU A 173 -11.20 -6.07 8.54
C GLU A 173 -12.25 -6.01 7.42
N SER A 174 -13.43 -5.48 7.75
CA SER A 174 -14.58 -5.33 6.84
C SER A 174 -15.20 -6.67 6.37
N GLY A 175 -14.95 -7.09 5.14
CA GLY A 175 -15.73 -8.11 4.44
C GLY A 175 -15.23 -9.55 4.61
N SER A 176 -15.62 -10.40 3.66
CA SER A 176 -15.37 -11.85 3.69
C SER A 176 -15.78 -12.48 5.03
N ASP A 177 -14.87 -13.19 5.68
CA ASP A 177 -15.01 -13.80 6.97
C ASP A 177 -14.15 -13.12 8.05
N ALA A 178 -13.78 -11.85 7.84
CA ALA A 178 -13.03 -11.05 8.81
C ALA A 178 -13.72 -11.00 10.19
N TRP A 179 -15.06 -11.07 10.22
CA TRP A 179 -15.84 -11.17 11.47
C TRP A 179 -15.40 -12.33 12.39
N LYS A 180 -14.75 -13.38 11.85
CA LYS A 180 -14.26 -14.52 12.63
C LYS A 180 -13.20 -14.12 13.66
N VAL A 181 -12.43 -13.05 13.46
CA VAL A 181 -11.41 -12.62 14.45
C VAL A 181 -12.05 -12.01 15.70
N TYR A 182 -13.31 -11.58 15.60
CA TYR A 182 -14.11 -11.04 16.71
C TYR A 182 -14.93 -12.12 17.43
N MET A 183 -14.78 -13.39 17.05
CA MET A 183 -15.46 -14.53 17.64
C MET A 183 -14.48 -15.64 17.99
N ARG A 184 -14.88 -16.56 18.89
CA ARG A 184 -14.10 -17.77 19.21
C ARG A 184 -14.73 -19.00 18.57
N ARG A 185 -13.94 -19.83 17.87
CA ARG A 185 -14.38 -21.13 17.34
C ARG A 185 -14.45 -22.15 18.49
N GLN A 186 -15.46 -23.03 18.45
CA GLN A 186 -15.56 -24.16 19.37
C GLN A 186 -15.93 -25.43 18.59
N THR A 187 -15.18 -26.50 18.79
CA THR A 187 -15.47 -27.83 18.23
C THR A 187 -16.20 -28.65 19.30
N ASN A 188 -17.39 -29.17 18.99
CA ASN A 188 -18.22 -29.92 19.93
C ASN A 188 -18.49 -31.33 19.41
N THR A 189 -18.30 -32.33 20.26
CA THR A 189 -18.75 -33.70 20.03
C THR A 189 -19.82 -34.04 21.05
N ILE A 190 -21.00 -34.42 20.58
CA ILE A 190 -22.10 -34.88 21.43
C ILE A 190 -22.36 -36.35 21.09
N ASN A 191 -21.98 -37.25 21.99
CA ASN A 191 -22.44 -38.62 21.93
C ASN A 191 -23.80 -38.69 22.63
N PHE A 192 -24.88 -38.92 21.85
CA PHE A 192 -26.24 -39.00 22.37
C PHE A 192 -26.69 -40.44 22.66
N THR A 193 -25.81 -41.42 22.46
CA THR A 193 -26.11 -42.81 22.82
C THR A 193 -25.89 -43.00 24.33
N THR A 194 -26.47 -44.07 24.87
CA THR A 194 -26.17 -44.55 26.23
C THR A 194 -24.90 -45.38 26.29
N GLU A 195 -24.18 -45.53 25.17
CA GLU A 195 -23.01 -46.39 25.03
C GLU A 195 -21.76 -45.55 24.78
N LEU A 196 -20.72 -45.77 25.56
CA LEU A 196 -19.38 -45.26 25.24
C LEU A 196 -18.62 -46.38 24.52
N PRO A 197 -17.99 -46.10 23.35
CA PRO A 197 -17.11 -47.09 22.74
C PRO A 197 -15.99 -47.45 23.72
N LEU A 198 -15.85 -48.75 24.02
CA LEU A 198 -14.83 -49.25 24.94
C LEU A 198 -13.44 -48.93 24.40
N ALA A 199 -12.62 -48.25 25.20
CA ALA A 199 -11.21 -48.06 24.87
C ALA A 199 -10.50 -49.43 24.86
N GLN A 200 -9.93 -49.81 23.72
CA GLN A 200 -9.04 -50.96 23.57
C GLN A 200 -9.62 -52.33 24.00
N GLY A 201 -10.94 -52.50 23.96
CA GLY A 201 -11.59 -53.76 24.34
C GLY A 201 -11.56 -54.08 25.83
N ILE A 202 -11.14 -53.13 26.68
CA ILE A 202 -11.21 -53.25 28.14
C ILE A 202 -12.67 -53.05 28.55
N LYS A 203 -13.26 -54.05 29.22
CA LYS A 203 -14.60 -53.97 29.81
C LYS A 203 -14.48 -53.43 31.23
N PHE A 204 -15.18 -52.34 31.52
CA PHE A 204 -15.35 -51.84 32.88
C PHE A 204 -16.63 -52.47 33.46
N ASP A 205 -16.55 -53.74 33.87
CA ASP A 205 -17.64 -54.39 34.61
C ASP A 205 -17.53 -53.94 36.09
N LEU A 206 -18.34 -52.95 36.49
CA LEU A 206 -18.57 -52.49 37.87
C LEU A 206 -20.05 -52.59 38.22
#